data_AF-A0A2B4SR06-F1
#
_entry.id   AF-A0A2B4SR06-F1
#
_cell.length_a   1.000
_cell.length_b   1.000
_cell.length_c   1.000
_cell.angle_alpha   90.00
_cell.angle_beta   90.00
_cell.angle_gamma   90.00
#
_symmetry.space_group_name_H-M   'P 1'
#
loop_
_entity.id
_entity.type
_entity.pdbx_description
1 polymer ?
#
loop_
_entity_poly.entity_id
_entity_poly.type
_entity_poly.pdbx_seq_one_letter_code
_entity_poly.pdbx_strand_id
1 'polypeptide(L)'
;MLRFQLFDTQTNTIVGDVEYVLKDLLPNKLTTKTLPLIPVETDETECTDEEKIEDLSSELGELSISLCHNPTDQKLMVKVNCARGLQQISKDGRLNPFVKLELTFCGRKLSTRTTKTAHNTRTPNFSEMYVFDVNSDKLPQITLFFKVKHRGMMRDVPLGTVHLGYCVNVESEYKHWEQAMEKPHLEIAQWHTLQEYFVE
;
A
#
# COMPACT_ATOMS: atom_id res chain seq x y z
N MET A 1 -19.91 7.36 0.75
CA MET A 1 -20.55 6.06 0.98
C MET A 1 -19.82 5.43 2.15
N LEU A 2 -20.53 4.80 3.09
CA LEU A 2 -19.91 4.00 4.14
C LEU A 2 -19.99 2.56 3.71
N ARG A 3 -18.90 1.81 3.83
CA ARG A 3 -18.88 0.37 3.59
C ARG A 3 -18.55 -0.31 4.90
N PHE A 4 -19.35 -1.31 5.26
CA PHE A 4 -19.17 -2.13 6.45
C PHE A 4 -18.95 -3.56 6.00
N GLN A 5 -17.93 -4.21 6.54
CA GLN A 5 -17.64 -5.62 6.28
C GLN A 5 -17.75 -6.39 7.59
N LEU A 6 -18.52 -7.46 7.57
CA LEU A 6 -18.65 -8.37 8.70
C LEU A 6 -17.61 -9.47 8.55
N PHE A 7 -16.80 -9.66 9.59
CA PHE A 7 -15.69 -10.59 9.58
C PHE A 7 -15.89 -11.68 10.62
N ASP A 8 -15.66 -12.94 10.22
CA ASP A 8 -15.57 -14.04 11.16
C ASP A 8 -14.13 -14.16 11.68
N THR A 9 -13.98 -13.95 12.98
CA THR A 9 -12.68 -13.98 13.68
C THR A 9 -12.05 -15.37 13.78
N GLN A 10 -12.81 -16.44 13.55
CA GLN A 10 -12.31 -17.81 13.65
C GLN A 10 -11.76 -18.32 12.32
N THR A 11 -12.45 -18.02 11.22
CA THR A 11 -12.08 -18.45 9.86
C THR A 11 -11.27 -17.41 9.11
N ASN A 12 -11.18 -16.18 9.65
CA ASN A 12 -10.55 -15.05 9.00
C ASN A 12 -11.20 -14.72 7.63
N THR A 13 -12.52 -14.98 7.49
CA THR A 13 -13.28 -14.77 6.25
C THR A 13 -14.31 -13.66 6.40
N ILE A 14 -14.62 -12.99 5.28
CA ILE A 14 -15.66 -11.96 5.22
C ILE A 14 -17.01 -12.68 5.05
N VAL A 15 -17.88 -12.51 6.05
CA VAL A 15 -19.23 -13.12 6.10
C VAL A 15 -20.20 -12.36 5.19
N GLY A 16 -20.00 -11.06 5.05
CA GLY A 16 -20.84 -10.24 4.19
C GLY A 16 -20.41 -8.78 4.19
N ASP A 17 -20.85 -8.05 3.18
CA ASP A 17 -20.63 -6.62 3.07
C ASP A 17 -21.93 -5.83 2.96
N VAL A 18 -21.86 -4.57 3.42
CA VAL A 18 -22.98 -3.63 3.42
C VAL A 18 -22.47 -2.28 2.97
N GLU A 19 -23.12 -1.72 1.96
CA GLU A 19 -22.87 -0.36 1.49
C GLU A 19 -24.01 0.59 1.91
N TYR A 20 -23.65 1.72 2.49
CA TYR A 20 -24.56 2.77 2.89
C TYR A 20 -24.24 4.07 2.11
N VAL A 21 -25.17 4.48 1.25
CA VAL A 21 -25.04 5.74 0.50
C VAL A 21 -25.34 6.93 1.41
N LEU A 22 -24.38 7.85 1.54
CA LEU A 22 -24.47 9.01 2.45
C LEU A 22 -25.46 10.11 1.99
N LYS A 23 -26.07 9.97 0.81
CA LYS A 23 -26.94 10.99 0.19
C LYS A 23 -28.21 11.27 0.99
N ASP A 24 -28.62 10.33 1.85
CA ASP A 24 -29.88 10.40 2.60
C ASP A 24 -29.69 10.74 4.09
N LEU A 25 -28.47 11.07 4.54
CA LEU A 25 -28.20 11.41 5.94
C LEU A 25 -28.36 12.91 6.18
N LEU A 26 -29.27 13.27 7.09
CA LEU A 26 -29.40 14.63 7.60
C LEU A 26 -28.24 14.94 8.56
N PRO A 27 -27.57 16.10 8.44
CA PRO A 27 -26.48 16.47 9.33
C PRO A 27 -26.95 16.58 10.79
N ASN A 28 -26.11 16.12 11.72
CA ASN A 28 -26.32 16.17 13.18
C ASN A 28 -27.58 15.46 13.71
N LYS A 29 -28.15 14.53 12.94
CA LYS A 29 -29.24 13.67 13.38
C LYS A 29 -28.79 12.22 13.44
N LEU A 30 -28.83 11.62 14.63
CA LEU A 30 -28.58 10.19 14.80
C LEU A 30 -29.59 9.41 13.95
N THR A 31 -29.08 8.51 13.12
CA THR A 31 -29.89 7.70 12.21
C THR A 31 -29.54 6.23 12.42
N THR A 32 -30.55 5.40 12.66
CA THR A 32 -30.43 3.94 12.73
C THR A 32 -31.08 3.36 11.49
N LYS A 33 -30.34 2.58 10.69
CA LYS A 33 -30.86 1.88 9.51
C LYS A 33 -30.41 0.43 9.54
N THR A 34 -31.35 -0.48 9.41
CA THR A 34 -31.06 -1.91 9.21
C THR A 34 -30.90 -2.15 7.71
N LEU A 35 -29.73 -2.63 7.28
CA LEU A 35 -29.46 -3.03 5.92
C LEU A 35 -29.22 -4.55 5.88
N PRO A 36 -29.74 -5.26 4.86
CA PRO A 36 -29.43 -6.67 4.70
C PRO A 36 -27.95 -6.84 4.38
N LEU A 37 -27.29 -7.81 5.03
CA LEU A 37 -25.95 -8.25 4.66
C LEU A 37 -26.03 -8.90 3.28
N ILE A 38 -25.14 -8.51 2.38
CA ILE A 38 -24.96 -9.20 1.10
C ILE A 38 -23.98 -10.35 1.39
N PRO A 39 -24.41 -11.62 1.31
CA PRO A 39 -23.52 -12.74 1.52
C PRO A 39 -22.51 -12.79 0.37
N VAL A 40 -21.24 -12.86 0.72
CA VAL A 40 -20.17 -13.09 -0.25
C VAL A 40 -20.17 -14.58 -0.55
N GLU A 41 -20.64 -14.98 -1.73
CA GLU A 41 -20.60 -16.38 -2.17
C GLU A 41 -19.12 -16.82 -2.26
N THR A 42 -18.69 -17.64 -1.30
CA THR A 42 -17.48 -18.43 -1.39
C THR A 42 -17.86 -19.74 -2.07
N ASP A 43 -17.47 -19.91 -3.34
CA ASP A 43 -17.62 -21.19 -4.05
C ASP A 43 -16.83 -22.28 -3.30
N GLU A 44 -17.56 -23.17 -2.64
CA GLU A 44 -17.05 -24.44 -2.12
C GLU A 44 -17.07 -25.47 -3.27
N THR A 45 -15.92 -25.80 -3.85
CA THR A 45 -15.78 -27.00 -4.70
C THR A 45 -14.59 -27.83 -4.23
N GLU A 46 -14.87 -29.01 -3.67
CA GLU A 46 -13.86 -30.02 -3.38
C GLU A 46 -13.49 -30.83 -4.64
N CYS A 47 -12.20 -31.17 -4.71
CA CYS A 47 -11.50 -32.21 -5.49
C CYS A 47 -10.90 -31.87 -6.88
N THR A 48 -9.57 -32.05 -6.88
CA THR A 48 -8.61 -32.29 -7.98
C THR A 48 -8.41 -31.18 -8.99
N ASP A 49 -7.51 -30.24 -8.71
CA ASP A 49 -6.10 -30.25 -9.11
C ASP A 49 -5.41 -29.02 -8.49
N GLU A 50 -4.10 -29.11 -8.29
CA GLU A 50 -3.28 -28.09 -7.62
C GLU A 50 -3.21 -26.78 -8.42
N GLU A 51 -4.20 -25.89 -8.28
CA GLU A 51 -4.13 -24.51 -8.75
C GLU A 51 -4.33 -23.53 -7.60
N LYS A 52 -3.20 -23.22 -6.96
CA LYS A 52 -2.77 -21.90 -6.50
C LYS A 52 -3.91 -20.86 -6.36
N ILE A 53 -4.39 -20.71 -5.13
CA ILE A 53 -5.19 -19.56 -4.68
C ILE A 53 -4.40 -18.28 -5.00
N GLU A 54 -4.70 -17.63 -6.12
CA GLU A 54 -4.27 -16.26 -6.37
C GLU A 54 -5.32 -15.34 -5.75
N ASP A 55 -5.02 -14.92 -4.52
CA ASP A 55 -5.67 -13.78 -3.88
C ASP A 55 -5.78 -12.64 -4.90
N LEU A 56 -7.02 -12.25 -5.23
CA LEU A 56 -7.36 -11.12 -6.11
C LEU A 56 -6.79 -9.76 -5.63
N SER A 57 -6.15 -9.73 -4.45
CA SER A 57 -5.39 -8.58 -3.96
C SER A 57 -3.98 -8.45 -4.57
N SER A 58 -3.44 -9.51 -5.19
CA SER A 58 -2.06 -9.55 -5.70
C SER A 58 -1.91 -9.13 -7.16
N GLU A 59 -2.98 -8.69 -7.84
CA GLU A 59 -2.93 -8.42 -9.29
C GLU A 59 -1.97 -7.30 -9.68
N LEU A 60 -1.77 -6.31 -8.80
CA LEU A 60 -0.90 -5.16 -9.04
C LEU A 60 0.59 -5.45 -8.78
N GLY A 61 0.87 -6.47 -7.97
CA GLY A 61 2.20 -6.85 -7.49
C GLY A 61 2.50 -6.36 -6.08
N GLU A 62 3.72 -6.62 -5.62
CA GLU A 62 4.19 -6.29 -4.27
C GLU A 62 5.52 -5.52 -4.31
N LEU A 63 5.73 -4.65 -3.32
CA LEU A 63 6.95 -3.86 -3.13
C LEU A 63 7.57 -4.17 -1.76
N SER A 64 8.86 -4.49 -1.74
CA SER A 64 9.64 -4.62 -0.51
C SER A 64 10.29 -3.30 -0.15
N ILE A 65 10.03 -2.85 1.07
CA ILE A 65 10.52 -1.58 1.63
C ILE A 65 11.23 -1.88 2.94
N SER A 66 12.38 -1.25 3.18
CA SER A 66 12.97 -1.20 4.52
C SER A 66 12.88 0.21 5.12
N LEU A 67 12.60 0.27 6.41
CA LEU A 67 12.64 1.49 7.22
C LEU A 67 13.63 1.31 8.37
N CYS A 68 14.39 2.35 8.67
CA CYS A 68 15.21 2.44 9.87
C CYS A 68 15.15 3.87 10.41
N HIS A 69 14.66 4.01 11.64
CA HIS A 69 14.58 5.30 12.31
C HIS A 69 15.73 5.46 13.30
N ASN A 70 16.44 6.59 13.21
CA ASN A 70 17.48 6.97 14.13
C ASN A 70 17.07 8.27 14.85
N PRO A 71 16.51 8.18 16.08
CA PRO A 71 16.03 9.35 16.83
C PRO A 71 17.17 10.28 17.26
N THR A 72 18.36 9.74 17.55
CA THR A 72 19.51 10.52 18.00
C THR A 72 20.00 11.48 16.92
N ASP A 73 20.08 11.00 15.68
CA ASP A 73 20.51 11.81 14.54
C ASP A 73 19.34 12.52 13.83
N GLN A 74 18.11 12.33 14.30
CA GLN A 74 16.87 12.81 13.66
C GLN A 74 16.79 12.40 12.17
N LYS A 75 17.12 11.13 11.89
CA LYS A 75 17.18 10.59 10.54
C LYS A 75 16.20 9.45 10.36
N LEU A 76 15.46 9.50 9.26
CA LEU A 76 14.65 8.41 8.75
C LEU A 76 15.30 7.86 7.49
N MET A 77 15.79 6.62 7.55
CA MET A 77 16.32 5.91 6.40
C MET A 77 15.23 5.05 5.78
N VAL A 78 15.04 5.22 4.47
CA VAL A 78 14.03 4.53 3.68
C VAL A 78 14.73 3.85 2.52
N LYS A 79 14.58 2.53 2.41
CA LYS A 79 15.18 1.73 1.36
C LYS A 79 14.09 1.09 0.50
N VAL A 80 14.18 1.29 -0.80
CA VAL A 80 13.35 0.60 -1.79
C VAL A 80 14.15 -0.60 -2.26
N ASN A 81 13.76 -1.80 -1.84
CA ASN A 81 14.53 -3.03 -2.08
C ASN A 81 14.26 -3.57 -3.49
N CYS A 82 13.09 -4.15 -3.68
CA CYS A 82 12.68 -4.78 -4.94
C CYS A 82 11.16 -4.83 -5.02
N ALA A 83 10.64 -5.07 -6.22
CA ALA A 83 9.23 -5.39 -6.42
C ALA A 83 9.10 -6.77 -7.09
N ARG A 84 7.94 -7.41 -6.95
CA ARG A 84 7.61 -8.68 -7.60
C ARG A 84 6.16 -8.70 -8.05
N GLY A 85 5.86 -9.53 -9.05
CA GLY A 85 4.49 -9.73 -9.51
C GLY A 85 3.83 -8.50 -10.16
N LEU A 86 4.59 -7.50 -10.62
CA LEU A 86 4.01 -6.27 -11.17
C LEU A 86 3.03 -6.57 -12.31
N GLN A 87 1.86 -5.93 -12.31
CA GLN A 87 0.83 -6.14 -13.31
C GLN A 87 1.33 -5.86 -14.72
N GLN A 88 0.93 -6.71 -15.66
CA GLN A 88 1.24 -6.53 -17.07
C GLN A 88 0.33 -5.46 -17.70
N ILE A 89 0.91 -4.36 -18.18
CA ILE A 89 0.15 -3.27 -18.82
C ILE A 89 0.00 -3.48 -20.34
N SER A 90 0.94 -4.17 -20.99
CA SER A 90 0.98 -4.34 -22.45
C SER A 90 1.15 -5.80 -22.86
N LYS A 91 0.67 -6.16 -24.06
CA LYS A 91 0.75 -7.52 -24.62
C LYS A 91 2.19 -8.05 -24.72
N ASP A 92 3.16 -7.16 -24.83
CA ASP A 92 4.59 -7.53 -24.92
C ASP A 92 5.19 -7.95 -23.56
N GLY A 93 4.51 -7.70 -22.44
CA GLY A 93 4.97 -8.07 -21.09
C GLY A 93 6.17 -7.26 -20.57
N ARG A 94 6.69 -6.33 -21.38
CA ARG A 94 7.87 -5.52 -21.07
C ARG A 94 7.50 -4.36 -20.15
N LEU A 95 8.05 -4.35 -18.94
CA LEU A 95 7.92 -3.22 -18.01
C LEU A 95 9.26 -2.52 -17.77
N ASN A 96 9.24 -1.20 -17.69
CA ASN A 96 10.37 -0.38 -17.26
C ASN A 96 10.01 0.29 -15.92
N PRO A 97 9.93 -0.45 -14.80
CA PRO A 97 9.42 0.08 -13.54
C PRO A 97 10.43 1.00 -12.85
N PHE A 98 9.91 2.03 -12.18
CA PHE A 98 10.63 2.88 -11.24
C PHE A 98 9.70 3.28 -10.09
N VAL A 99 10.27 3.63 -8.94
CA VAL A 99 9.51 4.08 -7.77
C VAL A 99 9.78 5.54 -7.51
N LYS A 100 8.71 6.33 -7.43
CA LYS A 100 8.77 7.72 -6.97
C LYS A 100 8.37 7.75 -5.49
N LEU A 101 9.33 8.08 -4.63
CA LEU A 101 9.17 8.25 -3.20
C LEU A 101 8.86 9.71 -2.87
N GLU A 102 7.73 9.99 -2.24
CA GLU A 102 7.36 11.34 -1.78
C GLU A 102 7.22 11.33 -0.26
N LEU A 103 7.92 12.25 0.41
CA LEU A 103 7.78 12.50 1.85
C LEU A 103 6.83 13.68 2.03
N THR A 104 5.77 13.49 2.81
CA THR A 104 4.84 14.57 3.17
C THR A 104 4.77 14.75 4.69
N PHE A 105 4.42 15.96 5.11
CA PHE A 105 4.17 16.34 6.50
C PHE A 105 2.87 17.11 6.56
N CYS A 106 1.89 16.61 7.33
CA CYS A 106 0.53 17.19 7.38
C CYS A 106 -0.07 17.41 5.99
N GLY A 107 0.09 16.43 5.09
CA GLY A 107 -0.38 16.51 3.69
C GLY A 107 0.45 17.41 2.77
N ARG A 108 1.44 18.15 3.28
CA ARG A 108 2.33 18.99 2.46
C ARG A 108 3.56 18.21 2.04
N LYS A 109 3.83 18.15 0.73
CA LYS A 109 5.02 17.50 0.17
C LYS A 109 6.30 18.23 0.57
N LEU A 110 7.20 17.54 1.26
CA LEU A 110 8.50 18.04 1.69
C LEU A 110 9.62 17.66 0.73
N SER A 111 9.65 16.41 0.30
CA SER A 111 10.73 15.89 -0.53
C SER A 111 10.21 14.86 -1.53
N THR A 112 10.95 14.71 -2.62
CA THR A 112 10.68 13.71 -3.64
C THR A 112 12.00 13.11 -4.09
N ARG A 113 12.05 11.79 -4.10
CA ARG A 113 13.16 10.97 -4.62
C ARG A 113 12.59 9.99 -5.63
N THR A 114 13.40 9.59 -6.59
CA THR A 114 12.99 8.64 -7.62
C THR A 114 14.12 7.64 -7.80
N THR A 115 13.77 6.36 -7.83
CA THR A 115 14.74 5.30 -8.13
C THR A 115 15.16 5.36 -9.60
N LYS A 116 16.26 4.68 -9.90
CA LYS A 116 16.59 4.32 -11.27
C LYS A 116 15.46 3.48 -11.87
N THR A 117 15.28 3.64 -13.17
CA THR A 117 14.37 2.79 -13.95
C THR A 117 15.03 1.45 -14.17
N ALA A 118 14.39 0.37 -13.71
CA ALA A 118 14.74 -0.97 -14.11
C ALA A 118 14.17 -1.22 -15.51
N HIS A 119 14.90 -1.94 -16.36
CA HIS A 119 14.53 -2.12 -17.75
C HIS A 119 14.01 -3.53 -18.00
N ASN A 120 12.92 -3.63 -18.76
CA ASN A 120 12.34 -4.88 -19.24
C ASN A 120 12.17 -5.97 -18.16
N THR A 121 11.59 -5.63 -17.01
CA THR A 121 11.42 -6.56 -15.89
C THR A 121 10.13 -6.30 -15.10
N ARG A 122 9.50 -7.39 -14.63
CA ARG A 122 8.37 -7.39 -13.68
C ARG A 122 8.81 -7.63 -12.23
N THR A 123 10.09 -7.90 -12.03
CA THR A 123 10.73 -8.18 -10.73
C THR A 123 11.95 -7.26 -10.52
N PRO A 124 11.76 -5.94 -10.54
CA PRO A 124 12.89 -5.02 -10.44
C PRO A 124 13.57 -5.10 -9.08
N ASN A 125 14.90 -5.08 -9.10
CA ASN A 125 15.72 -4.85 -7.92
C ASN A 125 16.24 -3.41 -7.97
N PHE A 126 15.77 -2.57 -7.06
CA PHE A 126 16.19 -1.18 -6.95
C PHE A 126 17.40 -1.07 -6.01
N SER A 127 17.30 -1.63 -4.79
CA SER A 127 18.30 -1.56 -3.73
C SER A 127 18.81 -0.13 -3.47
N GLU A 128 17.91 0.84 -3.52
CA GLU A 128 18.23 2.26 -3.33
C GLU A 128 17.76 2.73 -1.96
N MET A 129 18.65 3.44 -1.25
CA MET A 129 18.38 4.00 0.07
C MET A 129 18.37 5.53 0.01
N TYR A 130 17.40 6.12 0.69
CA TYR A 130 17.26 7.56 0.86
C TYR A 130 17.22 7.88 2.36
N VAL A 131 17.91 8.95 2.74
CA VAL A 131 17.94 9.45 4.12
C VAL A 131 17.21 10.78 4.15
N PHE A 132 16.27 10.92 5.09
CA PHE A 132 15.51 12.14 5.33
C PHE A 132 15.81 12.67 6.73
N ASP A 133 16.05 13.97 6.83
CA ASP A 133 16.15 14.64 8.13
C ASP A 133 14.73 14.91 8.65
N VAL A 134 14.34 14.16 9.69
CA VAL A 134 13.00 14.17 10.27
C VAL A 134 13.12 14.21 11.79
N ASN A 135 12.77 15.37 12.36
CA ASN A 135 12.68 15.54 13.81
C ASN A 135 11.65 14.57 14.39
N SER A 136 11.95 14.01 15.57
CA SER A 136 11.06 13.05 16.23
C SER A 136 9.66 13.61 16.50
N ASP A 137 9.54 14.90 16.78
CA ASP A 137 8.25 15.59 16.99
C ASP A 137 7.35 15.59 15.75
N LYS A 138 7.95 15.49 14.55
CA LYS A 138 7.22 15.51 13.28
C LYS A 138 6.80 14.12 12.81
N LEU A 139 7.46 13.06 13.26
CA LEU A 139 7.21 11.67 12.83
C LEU A 139 5.74 11.27 12.86
N PRO A 140 4.93 11.63 13.88
CA PRO A 140 3.53 11.24 13.91
C PRO A 140 2.69 11.80 12.76
N GLN A 141 3.17 12.84 12.07
CA GLN A 141 2.47 13.52 10.98
C GLN A 141 3.15 13.32 9.62
N ILE A 142 4.17 12.46 9.56
CA ILE A 142 4.89 12.12 8.34
C ILE A 142 4.17 10.99 7.60
N THR A 143 4.05 11.13 6.29
CA THR A 143 3.61 10.04 5.40
C THR A 143 4.61 9.89 4.26
N LEU A 144 5.00 8.65 3.98
CA LEU A 144 5.82 8.24 2.84
C LEU A 144 4.92 7.65 1.77
N PHE A 145 5.00 8.17 0.55
CA PHE A 145 4.28 7.67 -0.61
C PHE A 145 5.24 7.01 -1.57
N PHE A 146 5.02 5.72 -1.85
CA PHE A 146 5.78 4.94 -2.83
C PHE A 146 4.91 4.74 -4.06
N LYS A 147 5.16 5.50 -5.12
CA LYS A 147 4.41 5.44 -6.37
C LYS A 147 5.19 4.62 -7.38
N VAL A 148 4.78 3.38 -7.62
CA VAL A 148 5.38 2.50 -8.63
C VAL A 148 4.80 2.85 -9.99
N LYS A 149 5.68 3.09 -10.97
CA LYS A 149 5.30 3.52 -12.32
C LYS A 149 6.10 2.80 -13.37
N HIS A 150 5.48 2.57 -14.52
CA HIS A 150 6.13 2.15 -15.74
C HIS A 150 6.58 3.36 -16.55
N ARG A 151 7.86 3.42 -16.92
CA ARG A 151 8.41 4.42 -17.84
C ARG A 151 7.99 4.10 -19.27
N GLY A 152 6.88 4.73 -19.69
CA GLY A 152 6.35 4.61 -21.05
C GLY A 152 7.00 5.58 -22.04
N MET A 153 6.73 5.39 -23.32
CA MET A 153 7.35 6.17 -24.40
C MET A 153 6.83 7.62 -24.47
N MET A 154 5.53 7.83 -24.22
CA MET A 154 4.93 9.19 -24.20
C MET A 154 4.70 9.72 -22.78
N ARG A 155 4.24 8.84 -21.87
CA ARG A 155 3.93 9.20 -20.49
C ARG A 155 4.22 8.03 -19.56
N ASP A 156 4.51 8.35 -18.31
CA ASP A 156 4.61 7.35 -17.25
C ASP A 156 3.20 6.80 -16.94
N VAL A 157 3.11 5.49 -16.76
CA VAL A 157 1.87 4.79 -16.42
C VAL A 157 1.94 4.35 -14.95
N PRO A 158 0.97 4.71 -14.10
CA PRO A 158 0.95 4.22 -12.72
C PRO A 158 0.72 2.71 -12.71
N LEU A 159 1.50 1.99 -11.90
CA LEU A 159 1.34 0.57 -11.64
C LEU A 159 0.65 0.32 -10.30
N GLY A 160 0.97 1.13 -9.29
CA GLY A 160 0.36 1.02 -7.97
C GLY A 160 1.05 1.91 -6.95
N THR A 161 0.50 1.93 -5.74
CA THR A 161 0.99 2.75 -4.63
C THR A 161 1.06 1.98 -3.33
N VAL A 162 2.01 2.36 -2.47
CA VAL A 162 2.11 1.94 -1.06
C VAL A 162 2.30 3.20 -0.23
N HIS A 163 1.66 3.28 0.94
CA HIS A 163 1.77 4.41 1.85
C HIS A 163 2.22 3.95 3.24
N LEU A 164 3.18 4.64 3.86
CA LEU A 164 3.61 4.33 5.23
C LEU A 164 3.59 5.61 6.08
N GLY A 165 3.10 5.55 7.32
CA GLY A 165 3.09 6.68 8.24
C GLY A 165 1.69 7.16 8.65
N TYR A 166 1.50 8.47 8.72
CA TYR A 166 0.27 9.10 9.20
C TYR A 166 -0.93 8.78 8.30
N CYS A 167 -2.08 8.48 8.91
CA CYS A 167 -3.37 8.18 8.26
C CYS A 167 -3.31 7.04 7.23
N VAL A 168 -2.58 5.97 7.54
CA VAL A 168 -2.59 4.73 6.76
C VAL A 168 -3.81 3.89 7.13
N ASN A 169 -4.56 3.45 6.13
CA ASN A 169 -5.77 2.63 6.31
C ASN A 169 -5.51 1.12 6.14
N VAL A 170 -4.33 0.73 5.65
CA VAL A 170 -3.94 -0.67 5.45
C VAL A 170 -3.15 -1.16 6.67
N GLU A 171 -3.59 -2.26 7.28
CA GLU A 171 -3.02 -2.75 8.53
C GLU A 171 -1.53 -3.15 8.40
N SER A 172 -1.15 -3.79 7.30
CA SER A 172 0.24 -4.21 7.07
C SER A 172 1.20 -3.03 6.94
N GLU A 173 0.76 -1.97 6.27
CA GLU A 173 1.47 -0.70 6.12
C GLU A 173 1.64 0.03 7.48
N TYR A 174 0.57 0.07 8.29
CA TYR A 174 0.60 0.63 9.64
C TYR A 174 1.58 -0.13 10.54
N LYS A 175 1.47 -1.47 10.60
CA LYS A 175 2.35 -2.32 11.41
C LYS A 175 3.82 -2.14 11.06
N HIS A 176 4.14 -2.02 9.76
CA HIS A 176 5.52 -1.81 9.34
C HIS A 176 6.07 -0.48 9.85
N TRP A 177 5.28 0.60 9.76
CA TRP A 177 5.66 1.90 10.28
C TRP A 177 5.83 1.87 11.80
N GLU A 178 4.85 1.32 12.52
CA GLU A 178 4.87 1.18 13.98
C GLU A 178 6.13 0.43 14.46
N GLN A 179 6.40 -0.75 13.90
CA GLN A 179 7.58 -1.53 14.24
C GLN A 179 8.88 -0.73 14.01
N ALA A 180 8.97 0.01 12.90
CA ALA A 180 10.17 0.78 12.56
C ALA A 180 10.39 1.98 13.50
N MET A 181 9.31 2.54 14.06
CA MET A 181 9.37 3.61 15.05
C MET A 181 9.68 3.08 16.46
N GLU A 182 9.12 1.93 16.84
CA GLU A 182 9.32 1.30 18.15
C GLU A 182 10.74 0.74 18.35
N LYS A 183 11.39 0.29 17.27
CA LYS A 183 12.72 -0.33 17.30
C LYS A 183 13.74 0.58 16.60
N PRO A 184 14.20 1.66 17.24
CA PRO A 184 15.17 2.56 16.64
C PRO A 184 16.48 1.83 16.31
N HIS A 185 17.18 2.31 15.27
CA HIS A 185 18.41 1.74 14.69
C HIS A 185 18.27 0.36 14.03
N LEU A 186 17.12 -0.30 14.14
CA LEU A 186 16.86 -1.55 13.46
C LEU A 186 16.31 -1.29 12.05
N GLU A 187 16.92 -1.90 11.04
CA GLU A 187 16.34 -1.94 9.70
C GLU A 187 15.24 -3.01 9.67
N ILE A 188 14.00 -2.57 9.49
CA ILE A 188 12.83 -3.44 9.37
C ILE A 188 12.43 -3.45 7.90
N ALA A 189 12.39 -4.63 7.31
CA ALA A 189 12.02 -4.83 5.91
C ALA A 189 10.72 -5.62 5.82
N GLN A 190 9.76 -5.12 5.03
CA GLN A 190 8.47 -5.77 4.84
C GLN A 190 7.98 -5.65 3.40
N TRP A 191 7.22 -6.67 2.95
CA TRP A 191 6.50 -6.66 1.69
C TRP A 191 5.15 -5.99 1.85
N HIS A 192 4.78 -5.19 0.85
CA HIS A 192 3.51 -4.48 0.77
C HIS A 192 2.86 -4.72 -0.57
N THR A 193 1.60 -5.12 -0.56
CA THR A 193 0.78 -5.29 -1.76
C THR A 193 0.43 -3.93 -2.34
N LEU A 194 0.68 -3.75 -3.64
CA LEU A 194 0.40 -2.49 -4.33
C LEU A 194 -1.10 -2.24 -4.36
N GLN A 195 -1.49 -1.02 -4.01
CA GLN A 195 -2.87 -0.54 -4.07
C GLN A 195 -3.08 0.29 -5.34
N GLU A 196 -4.34 0.41 -5.77
CA GLU A 196 -4.70 1.29 -6.88
C GLU A 196 -4.37 2.75 -6.58
N TYR A 197 -3.96 3.48 -7.62
CA TYR A 197 -3.60 4.89 -7.52
C TYR A 197 -4.87 5.74 -7.36
N PHE A 198 -5.18 6.20 -6.15
CA PHE A 198 -6.21 7.22 -5.95
C PHE A 198 -5.64 8.61 -6.25
N VAL A 199 -6.20 9.27 -7.26
CA VAL A 199 -6.04 10.72 -7.44
C VAL A 199 -7.05 11.37 -6.50
N GLU A 200 -6.58 11.94 -5.39
CA GLU A 200 -7.30 13.05 -4.74
C GLU A 200 -7.04 14.37 -5.49
#